data_AF-A0A0U5IFL4-F1
#
_entry.id   AF-A0A0U5IFL4-F1
#
_cell.length_a   1.000
_cell.length_b   1.000
_cell.length_c   1.000
_cell.angle_alpha   90.00
_cell.angle_beta   90.00
_cell.angle_gamma   90.00
#
_symmetry.space_group_name_H-M   'P 1'
#
loop_
_entity.id
_entity.type
_entity.pdbx_description
1 polymer ?
#
loop_
_entity_poly.entity_id
_entity_poly.type
_entity_poly.pdbx_seq_one_letter_code
_entity_poly.pdbx_strand_id
1 'polypeptide(L)'
;MLEAPRGTLFHHYEIDPDGLVTRANLIVSTTNNNQAMNESIRRVAADDLDGHALTEPLLNRIEVAIRAYDPCLSCATHAVGKMPLELELLAADGQRVGRLERHADGSIVP
;
A
#
# COMPACT_ATOMS: atom_id res chain seq x y z
N MET A 1 20.37 7.40 -5.10
CA MET A 1 19.04 8.04 -5.20
C MET A 1 18.90 8.59 -6.61
N LEU A 2 17.74 8.41 -7.22
CA LEU A 2 17.42 8.98 -8.53
C LEU A 2 15.93 9.31 -8.61
N GLU A 3 15.55 10.15 -9.58
CA GLU A 3 14.15 10.39 -9.90
C GLU A 3 13.67 9.40 -10.96
N ALA A 4 12.70 8.57 -10.58
CA ALA A 4 11.99 7.71 -11.51
C ALA A 4 10.78 8.47 -12.08
N PRO A 5 10.14 7.99 -13.17
CA PRO A 5 8.98 8.68 -13.77
C PRO A 5 7.80 8.90 -12.82
N ARG A 6 7.74 8.16 -11.71
CA ARG A 6 6.64 8.15 -10.73
C ARG A 6 7.02 8.78 -9.38
N GLY A 7 8.21 9.39 -9.29
CA GLY A 7 8.77 10.00 -8.08
C GLY A 7 10.14 9.44 -7.65
N THR A 8 10.60 9.85 -6.48
CA THR A 8 11.94 9.54 -5.97
C THR A 8 12.15 8.07 -5.68
N LEU A 9 13.27 7.51 -6.14
CA LEU A 9 13.70 6.13 -5.95
C LEU A 9 14.99 6.07 -5.12
N PHE A 10 14.96 5.27 -4.06
CA PHE A 10 16.08 5.01 -3.17
C PHE A 10 16.50 3.55 -3.24
N HIS A 11 17.74 3.32 -3.61
CA HIS A 11 18.42 2.04 -3.44
C HIS A 11 19.53 2.24 -2.42
N HIS A 12 19.49 1.46 -1.35
CA HIS A 12 20.51 1.45 -0.30
C HIS A 12 20.98 0.01 -0.11
N TYR A 13 22.29 -0.20 -0.27
CA TYR A 13 22.92 -1.51 -0.12
C TYR A 13 24.04 -1.43 0.92
N GLU A 14 24.17 -2.50 1.70
CA GLU A 14 25.35 -2.79 2.53
C GLU A 14 26.06 -4.00 1.94
N ILE A 15 27.39 -3.93 1.89
CA ILE A 15 28.24 -4.90 1.20
C ILE A 15 29.35 -5.35 2.17
N ASP A 16 29.69 -6.63 2.16
CA ASP A 16 30.80 -7.19 2.94
C ASP A 16 32.17 -7.04 2.24
N PRO A 17 33.30 -7.45 2.87
CA PRO A 17 34.62 -7.36 2.26
C PRO A 17 34.80 -8.20 0.99
N ASP A 18 34.00 -9.25 0.80
CA ASP A 18 34.03 -10.12 -0.38
C ASP A 18 33.15 -9.58 -1.53
N GLY A 19 32.51 -8.43 -1.32
CA GLY A 19 31.66 -7.78 -2.33
C GLY A 19 30.23 -8.31 -2.37
N LEU A 20 29.79 -9.09 -1.38
CA LEU A 20 28.44 -9.63 -1.31
C LEU A 20 27.49 -8.66 -0.57
N VAL A 21 26.27 -8.54 -1.09
CA VAL A 21 25.22 -7.71 -0.46
C VAL A 21 24.72 -8.38 0.81
N THR A 22 24.92 -7.72 1.95
CA THR A 22 24.45 -8.18 3.27
C THR A 22 23.10 -7.59 3.64
N ARG A 23 22.77 -6.41 3.11
CA ARG A 23 21.47 -5.75 3.30
C ARG A 23 21.08 -4.94 2.08
N ALA A 24 19.79 -4.90 1.79
CA ALA A 24 19.19 -3.99 0.83
C ALA A 24 17.96 -3.31 1.44
N ASN A 25 17.83 -2.00 1.24
CA ASN A 25 16.62 -1.23 1.51
C ASN A 25 16.22 -0.47 0.24
N LEU A 26 14.98 -0.68 -0.21
CA LEU A 26 14.43 -0.12 -1.43
C LEU A 26 13.19 0.71 -1.08
N ILE A 27 13.29 2.03 -1.21
CA ILE A 27 12.12 2.92 -1.08
C ILE A 27 11.78 3.40 -2.48
N VAL A 28 10.59 3.01 -2.94
CA VAL A 28 10.19 3.12 -4.34
C VAL A 28 9.23 4.27 -4.50
N SER A 29 9.27 4.88 -5.67
CA SER A 29 8.48 6.04 -6.01
C SER A 29 6.99 5.92 -5.66
N THR A 30 6.32 4.86 -6.13
CA THR A 30 4.90 4.62 -5.84
C THR A 30 4.60 4.51 -4.33
N THR A 31 5.52 3.96 -3.53
CA THR A 31 5.34 3.79 -2.08
C THR A 31 5.14 5.13 -1.39
N ASN A 32 5.82 6.18 -1.85
CA ASN A 32 5.66 7.55 -1.32
C ASN A 32 4.26 8.12 -1.60
N ASN A 33 3.58 7.66 -2.65
CA ASN A 33 2.26 8.15 -3.06
C ASN A 33 1.10 7.38 -2.43
N ASN A 34 1.35 6.31 -1.66
CA ASN A 34 0.29 5.47 -1.08
C ASN A 34 -0.70 6.26 -0.21
N GLN A 35 -0.21 7.18 0.61
CA GLN A 35 -1.08 8.01 1.45
C GLN A 35 -1.95 8.94 0.59
N ALA A 36 -1.34 9.64 -0.37
CA ALA A 36 -2.07 10.55 -1.25
C ALA A 36 -3.13 9.82 -2.10
N MET A 37 -2.82 8.61 -2.59
CA MET A 37 -3.80 7.77 -3.27
C MET A 37 -4.98 7.41 -2.37
N ASN A 38 -4.72 6.96 -1.14
CA ASN A 38 -5.78 6.62 -0.18
C ASN A 38 -6.66 7.84 0.16
N GLU A 39 -6.08 9.02 0.34
CA GLU A 39 -6.86 10.24 0.57
C GLU A 39 -7.71 10.62 -0.65
N SER A 40 -7.19 10.47 -1.87
CA SER A 40 -7.95 10.71 -3.09
C SER A 40 -9.14 9.75 -3.23
N ILE A 41 -8.95 8.46 -2.89
CA ILE A 41 -10.05 7.48 -2.85
C ILE A 41 -11.10 7.89 -1.80
N ARG A 42 -10.68 8.26 -0.58
CA ARG A 42 -11.61 8.72 0.46
C ARG A 42 -12.40 9.94 0.03
N ARG A 43 -11.77 10.88 -0.67
CA ARG A 43 -12.45 12.06 -1.18
C ARG A 43 -13.48 11.73 -2.26
N VAL A 44 -13.13 10.88 -3.24
CA VAL A 44 -14.10 10.40 -4.24
C VAL A 44 -15.28 9.71 -3.56
N ALA A 45 -15.03 8.86 -2.57
CA ALA A 45 -16.09 8.22 -1.80
C ALA A 45 -16.96 9.25 -1.07
N ALA A 46 -16.36 10.26 -0.41
CA ALA A 46 -17.12 11.29 0.29
C ALA A 46 -17.97 12.17 -0.64
N ASP A 47 -17.48 12.47 -1.84
CA ASP A 47 -18.15 13.34 -2.80
C ASP A 47 -19.28 12.63 -3.57
N ASP A 48 -19.13 11.33 -3.83
CA ASP A 48 -19.97 10.59 -4.79
C ASP A 48 -20.79 9.45 -4.20
N LEU A 49 -20.47 8.98 -2.99
CA LEU A 49 -21.24 7.94 -2.33
C LEU A 49 -22.43 8.56 -1.61
N ASP A 50 -23.63 8.26 -2.08
CA ASP A 50 -24.89 8.65 -1.44
C ASP A 50 -25.19 7.86 -0.14
N GLY A 51 -24.35 6.87 0.18
CA GLY A 51 -24.44 6.01 1.35
C GLY A 51 -25.44 4.86 1.20
N HIS A 52 -26.04 4.66 0.02
CA HIS A 52 -27.12 3.69 -0.18
C HIS A 52 -26.73 2.58 -1.16
N ALA A 53 -25.91 2.87 -2.19
CA ALA A 53 -25.45 1.85 -3.12
C ALA A 53 -24.06 2.14 -3.71
N LEU A 54 -23.28 1.07 -3.89
CA LEU A 54 -22.07 1.11 -4.71
C LEU A 54 -22.48 0.98 -6.18
N THR A 55 -22.06 1.93 -7.02
CA THR A 55 -22.42 1.97 -8.44
C THR A 55 -21.18 1.84 -9.33
N GLU A 56 -21.35 1.29 -10.54
CA GLU A 56 -20.25 1.19 -11.52
C GLU A 56 -19.59 2.56 -11.82
N PRO A 57 -20.34 3.67 -12.01
CA PRO A 57 -19.73 5.00 -12.19
C PRO A 57 -18.85 5.42 -11.01
N LEU A 58 -19.26 5.13 -9.77
CA LEU A 58 -18.46 5.40 -8.56
C LEU A 58 -17.16 4.58 -8.56
N LEU A 59 -17.24 3.29 -8.86
CA LEU A 59 -16.07 2.42 -8.93
C LEU A 59 -15.07 2.92 -9.98
N ASN A 60 -15.55 3.32 -11.16
CA ASN A 60 -14.69 3.89 -12.19
C ASN A 60 -14.05 5.23 -11.75
N ARG A 61 -14.75 6.08 -11.00
CA ARG A 61 -14.15 7.31 -10.46
C ARG A 61 -13.05 7.03 -9.45
N ILE A 62 -13.22 6.01 -8.60
CA ILE A 62 -12.17 5.53 -7.69
C ILE A 62 -10.95 5.07 -8.50
N GLU A 63 -11.15 4.28 -9.56
CA GLU A 63 -10.05 3.84 -10.40
C GLU A 63 -9.35 4.99 -11.13
N VAL A 64 -10.09 5.99 -11.62
CA VAL A 64 -9.51 7.19 -12.24
C VAL A 64 -8.64 7.94 -11.24
N ALA A 65 -9.08 8.07 -9.98
CA ALA A 65 -8.28 8.69 -8.93
C ALA A 65 -6.97 7.94 -8.67
N ILE A 66 -6.98 6.60 -8.73
CA ILE A 66 -5.76 5.78 -8.62
C ILE A 66 -4.87 5.95 -9.86
N ARG A 67 -5.43 5.87 -11.08
CA ARG A 67 -4.70 5.98 -12.35
C ARG A 67 -3.99 7.33 -12.52
N ALA A 68 -4.49 8.39 -11.88
CA ALA A 68 -3.86 9.71 -11.89
C ALA A 68 -2.44 9.71 -11.29
N TYR A 69 -2.09 8.72 -10.47
CA TYR A 69 -0.75 8.57 -9.88
C TYR A 69 0.17 7.62 -10.67
N ASP A 70 -0.32 7.02 -11.76
CA ASP A 70 0.38 5.98 -12.54
C ASP A 70 1.11 4.96 -11.63
N PRO A 71 0.40 4.28 -10.71
CA PRO A 71 1.07 3.48 -9.68
C PRO A 71 1.72 2.23 -10.28
N CYS A 72 3.05 2.10 -10.15
CA CYS A 72 3.70 0.81 -10.38
C CYS A 72 3.56 -0.06 -9.12
N LEU A 73 2.48 -0.83 -9.00
CA LEU A 73 2.20 -1.68 -7.84
C LEU A 73 3.18 -2.85 -7.69
N SER A 74 3.65 -3.41 -8.81
CA SER A 74 4.70 -4.44 -8.82
C SER A 74 6.02 -3.89 -8.26
N CYS A 75 6.37 -2.66 -8.61
CA CYS A 75 7.50 -1.95 -8.03
C CYS A 75 7.23 -1.55 -6.57
N ALA A 76 6.01 -1.16 -6.19
CA ALA A 76 5.75 -0.63 -4.84
C ALA A 76 5.85 -1.69 -3.74
N THR A 77 5.46 -2.93 -4.06
CA THR A 77 5.35 -4.00 -3.07
C THR A 77 6.68 -4.67 -2.79
N HIS A 78 7.53 -4.91 -3.80
CA HIS A 78 8.80 -5.68 -3.70
C HIS A 78 8.73 -6.99 -2.87
N ALA A 79 7.52 -7.47 -2.59
CA ALA A 79 7.23 -8.51 -1.63
C ALA A 79 6.59 -9.68 -2.38
N VAL A 80 7.36 -10.29 -3.27
CA VAL A 80 6.96 -11.55 -3.90
C VAL A 80 6.87 -12.60 -2.80
N GLY A 81 5.64 -13.03 -2.48
CA GLY A 81 5.37 -14.09 -1.49
C GLY A 81 5.33 -13.66 -0.02
N LYS A 82 5.52 -12.36 0.30
CA LYS A 82 5.43 -11.84 1.67
C LYS A 82 4.27 -10.86 1.77
N MET A 83 3.19 -11.24 2.44
CA MET A 83 1.98 -10.43 2.55
C MET A 83 1.68 -10.16 4.04
N PRO A 84 2.45 -9.28 4.70
CA PRO A 84 2.11 -8.86 6.05
C PRO A 84 0.69 -8.25 6.05
N LEU A 85 -0.13 -8.64 7.01
CA LEU A 85 -1.55 -8.31 7.03
C LEU A 85 -2.04 -8.14 8.46
N GLU A 86 -2.68 -7.03 8.75
CA GLU A 86 -3.40 -6.81 10.00
C GLU A 86 -4.90 -6.82 9.75
N LEU A 87 -5.64 -7.58 10.55
CA LEU A 87 -7.08 -7.73 10.50
C LEU A 87 -7.66 -7.38 11.86
N GLU A 88 -8.60 -6.45 11.90
CA GLU A 88 -9.38 -6.13 13.09
C GLU A 88 -10.86 -6.40 12.83
N LEU A 89 -11.49 -7.18 13.73
CA LEU A 89 -12.93 -7.40 13.72
C LEU A 89 -13.58 -6.42 14.69
N LEU A 90 -14.49 -5.60 14.18
CA LEU A 90 -15.27 -4.64 14.98
C LEU A 90 -16.73 -5.09 15.06
N ALA A 91 -17.32 -4.97 16.24
CA ALA A 91 -18.76 -5.13 16.46
C ALA A 91 -19.51 -3.90 15.92
N ALA A 92 -20.85 -4.01 15.84
CA ALA A 92 -21.70 -2.95 15.30
C ALA A 92 -21.64 -1.63 16.10
N ASP A 93 -21.19 -1.67 17.35
CA ASP A 93 -20.95 -0.52 18.22
C ASP A 93 -19.51 0.04 18.10
N GLY A 94 -18.68 -0.54 17.22
CA GLY A 94 -17.27 -0.19 17.04
C GLY A 94 -16.32 -0.87 18.03
N GLN A 95 -16.80 -1.72 18.93
CA GLN A 95 -15.92 -2.44 19.87
C GLN A 95 -15.08 -3.49 19.11
N ARG A 96 -13.76 -3.52 19.36
CA ARG A 96 -12.88 -4.53 18.76
C ARG A 96 -13.12 -5.90 19.40
N VAL A 97 -13.63 -6.83 18.59
CA VAL A 97 -13.95 -8.22 18.95
C VAL A 97 -12.73 -9.13 18.79
N GLY A 98 -11.83 -8.81 17.84
CA GLY A 98 -10.64 -9.62 17.60
C GLY A 98 -9.61 -8.90 16.75
N ARG A 99 -8.37 -9.36 16.82
CA ARG A 99 -7.25 -8.93 15.99
C ARG A 99 -6.48 -10.17 15.52
N LEU A 100 -5.92 -10.08 14.32
CA LEU A 100 -4.97 -11.04 13.77
C LEU A 100 -3.94 -10.27 12.96
N GLU A 101 -2.68 -10.58 13.18
CA GLU A 101 -1.54 -10.01 12.46
C GLU A 101 -0.74 -11.13 11.81
N ARG A 102 -0.42 -10.99 10.53
CA ARG A 102 0.53 -11.82 9.81
C ARG A 102 1.74 -10.95 9.51
N HIS A 103 2.91 -11.36 9.96
CA HIS A 103 4.15 -10.65 9.69
C HIS A 103 4.73 -11.02 8.32
N ALA A 104 5.72 -10.25 7.86
CA ALA A 104 6.37 -10.46 6.57
C ALA A 104 7.22 -11.75 6.52
N ASP A 105 7.55 -12.35 7.66
CA ASP A 105 8.18 -13.67 7.76
C ASP A 105 7.18 -14.83 7.71
N GLY A 106 5.88 -14.54 7.63
CA GLY A 106 4.80 -15.52 7.59
C GLY A 106 4.27 -15.95 8.95
N SER A 107 4.85 -15.48 10.06
CA SER A 107 4.32 -15.74 11.41
C SER A 107 2.95 -15.06 11.59
N ILE A 108 2.04 -15.72 12.30
CA ILE A 108 0.70 -15.21 12.60
C ILE A 108 0.58 -15.04 14.11
N VAL A 109 0.19 -13.85 14.53
CA VAL A 109 0.05 -13.44 15.93
C VAL A 109 -1.37 -12.91 16.14
N PRO A 110 -2.08 -13.35 17.18
CA PRO A 110 -3.39 -12.79 17.56
C PRO A 110 -3.27 -11.39 18.16
#